data_AF-A0A2N8KJL9-F1
#
_entry.id   AF-A0A2N8KJL9-F1
#
_cell.length_a   1.000
_cell.length_b   1.000
_cell.length_c   1.000
_cell.angle_alpha   90.00
_cell.angle_beta   90.00
_cell.angle_gamma   90.00
#
_symmetry.space_group_name_H-M   'P 1'
#
loop_
_entity.id
_entity.type
_entity.pdbx_description
1 polymer ?
#
loop_
_entity_poly.entity_id
_entity_poly.type
_entity_poly.pdbx_seq_one_letter_code
_entity_poly.pdbx_strand_id
1 'polypeptide(L)'
;MNTETIPPPLAGEAGVPIRTSAELGELVKVVRRSQGLLQADLAGLSGTGNRYVVDLERGKPTLQLQKVLDVLDLLGLEVRLSAKRPNVP
;
A
#
# COMPACT_ATOMS: atom_id res chain seq x y z
N MET A 1 16.35 12.66 -8.96
CA MET A 1 17.09 12.84 -7.69
C MET A 1 16.04 13.09 -6.63
N ASN A 2 15.48 12.09 -5.95
CA ASN A 2 16.14 11.13 -5.06
C ASN A 2 15.47 9.74 -5.18
N THR A 3 16.24 8.71 -5.52
CA THR A 3 15.78 7.32 -5.75
C THR A 3 15.95 6.45 -4.50
N GLU A 4 15.74 6.99 -3.30
CA GLU A 4 16.29 6.35 -2.09
C GLU A 4 15.34 6.36 -0.89
N THR A 5 14.05 6.08 -1.09
CA THR A 5 13.23 5.60 0.03
C THR A 5 12.07 4.72 -0.41
N ILE A 6 12.38 3.71 -1.23
CA ILE A 6 11.61 2.47 -1.20
C ILE A 6 11.89 1.87 0.19
N PRO A 7 10.89 1.64 1.06
CA PRO A 7 11.16 1.04 2.36
C PRO A 7 11.89 -0.30 2.15
N PRO A 8 12.93 -0.62 2.96
CA PRO A 8 13.76 -1.81 2.79
C PRO A 8 13.00 -3.13 2.53
N PRO A 9 11.79 -3.39 3.08
CA PRO A 9 11.00 -4.57 2.71
C PRO A 9 10.60 -4.70 1.23
N LEU A 10 10.68 -3.63 0.42
CA LEU A 10 10.36 -3.65 -1.01
C LEU A 10 11.62 -3.62 -1.93
N ALA A 11 12.82 -3.56 -1.36
CA ALA A 11 14.07 -3.49 -2.12
C ALA A 11 14.53 -4.86 -2.67
N GLY A 12 13.92 -5.96 -2.23
CA GLY A 12 14.11 -7.29 -2.81
C GLY A 12 13.12 -7.54 -3.95
N GLU A 13 13.56 -8.17 -5.04
CA GLU A 13 12.71 -8.48 -6.21
C GLU A 13 11.49 -9.36 -5.88
N ALA A 14 11.52 -10.03 -4.72
CA ALA A 14 10.40 -10.76 -4.16
C ALA A 14 9.61 -9.84 -3.21
N GLY A 15 8.58 -9.18 -3.73
CA GLY A 15 7.70 -8.32 -2.93
C GLY A 15 7.15 -8.98 -1.66
N VAL A 16 6.62 -8.19 -0.73
CA VAL A 16 6.16 -8.69 0.57
C VAL A 16 4.81 -9.41 0.44
N PRO A 17 4.67 -10.65 0.97
CA PRO A 17 3.38 -11.30 1.03
C PRO A 17 2.43 -10.56 1.99
N ILE A 18 1.33 -10.03 1.47
CA ILE A 18 0.22 -9.49 2.26
C ILE A 18 -0.81 -10.59 2.56
N ARG A 19 -1.25 -10.69 3.81
CA ARG A 19 -2.23 -11.68 4.31
C ARG A 19 -3.45 -11.03 4.94
N THR A 20 -3.32 -9.79 5.40
CA THR A 20 -4.40 -9.04 6.06
C THR A 20 -4.50 -7.62 5.52
N SER A 21 -5.68 -7.00 5.66
CA SER A 21 -5.87 -5.59 5.32
C SER A 21 -5.02 -4.66 6.21
N ALA A 22 -4.73 -5.06 7.45
CA ALA A 22 -3.84 -4.34 8.36
C ALA A 22 -2.39 -4.29 7.85
N GLU A 23 -1.86 -5.40 7.35
CA GLU A 23 -0.53 -5.44 6.72
C GLU A 23 -0.45 -4.52 5.50
N LEU A 24 -1.49 -4.52 4.66
CA LEU A 24 -1.55 -3.62 3.51
C LEU A 24 -1.56 -2.15 3.97
N GLY A 25 -2.40 -1.82 4.95
CA GLY A 25 -2.53 -0.47 5.48
C GLY A 25 -1.24 0.08 6.07
N GLU A 26 -0.49 -0.74 6.80
CA GLU A 26 0.80 -0.32 7.34
C GLU A 26 1.84 -0.11 6.23
N LEU A 27 1.87 -0.95 5.20
CA LEU A 27 2.76 -0.76 4.06
C LEU A 27 2.46 0.56 3.32
N VAL A 28 1.17 0.84 3.06
CA VAL A 28 0.72 2.12 2.49
C VAL A 28 1.20 3.29 3.33
N LYS A 29 1.04 3.23 4.65
CA LYS A 29 1.45 4.28 5.58
C LYS A 29 2.95 4.50 5.59
N VAL A 30 3.73 3.43 5.57
CA VAL A 30 5.20 3.48 5.53
C VAL A 30 5.68 4.13 4.24
N VAL A 31 5.14 3.70 3.10
CA VAL A 31 5.50 4.25 1.77
C VAL A 31 5.07 5.71 1.65
N ARG A 32 3.86 6.07 2.08
CA ARG A 32 3.44 7.48 2.10
C ARG A 32 4.41 8.35 2.92
N ARG A 33 4.78 7.88 4.12
CA ARG A 33 5.71 8.62 5.00
C ARG A 33 7.12 8.71 4.42
N SER A 34 7.60 7.67 3.73
CA SER A 34 8.91 7.70 3.09
C SER A 34 8.98 8.71 1.95
N GLN A 35 7.83 9.02 1.33
CA GLN A 35 7.68 10.08 0.33
C GLN A 35 7.43 11.47 0.92
N GLY A 36 7.38 11.62 2.26
CA GLY A 36 7.14 12.89 2.93
C GLY A 36 5.71 13.44 2.82
N LEU A 37 4.76 12.63 2.34
CA LEU A 37 3.37 13.04 2.15
C LEU A 37 2.59 12.97 3.47
N LEU A 38 1.69 13.92 3.72
CA LEU A 38 0.65 13.83 4.75
C LEU A 38 -0.54 12.98 4.24
N GLN A 39 -1.40 12.52 5.16
CA GLN A 39 -2.63 11.81 4.77
C GLN A 39 -3.55 12.68 3.89
N ALA A 40 -3.60 13.99 4.17
CA ALA A 40 -4.36 14.95 3.38
C ALA A 40 -3.80 15.10 1.95
N ASP A 41 -2.47 15.06 1.79
CA ASP A 41 -1.83 15.11 0.47
C ASP A 41 -2.21 13.88 -0.36
N LEU A 42 -2.10 12.68 0.24
CA LEU A 42 -2.50 11.45 -0.44
C LEU A 42 -3.99 11.44 -0.77
N ALA A 43 -4.85 11.95 0.11
CA ALA A 43 -6.29 12.06 -0.14
C ALA A 43 -6.56 12.96 -1.35
N GLY A 44 -5.93 14.14 -1.41
CA GLY A 44 -6.05 15.07 -2.53
C GLY A 44 -5.57 14.47 -3.84
N LEU A 45 -4.37 13.86 -3.84
CA LEU A 45 -3.78 13.23 -5.03
C LEU A 45 -4.59 12.04 -5.56
N SER A 46 -5.22 11.27 -4.68
CA SER A 46 -6.05 10.10 -5.05
C SER A 46 -7.51 10.45 -5.37
N GLY A 47 -7.91 11.72 -5.25
CA GLY A 47 -9.31 12.11 -5.36
C GLY A 47 -10.23 11.46 -4.31
N THR A 48 -9.67 11.08 -3.16
CA THR A 48 -10.41 10.46 -2.05
C THR A 48 -10.57 11.43 -0.87
N GLY A 49 -11.48 11.11 0.05
CA GLY A 49 -11.61 11.89 1.30
C GLY A 49 -10.54 11.51 2.33
N ASN A 50 -10.12 12.44 3.19
CA ASN A 50 -9.11 12.17 4.22
C ASN A 50 -9.47 10.96 5.12
N ARG A 51 -10.77 10.76 5.43
CA ARG A 51 -11.24 9.58 6.18
C ARG A 51 -10.96 8.27 5.45
N TYR A 52 -11.00 8.25 4.11
CA TYR A 52 -10.68 7.08 3.33
C TYR A 52 -9.21 6.68 3.52
N VAL A 53 -8.29 7.65 3.44
CA VAL A 53 -6.86 7.40 3.67
C VAL A 53 -6.60 6.92 5.10
N VAL A 54 -7.26 7.52 6.10
CA VAL A 54 -7.18 7.05 7.50
C VAL A 54 -7.68 5.62 7.65
N ASP A 55 -8.83 5.28 7.05
CA ASP A 55 -9.39 3.94 7.09
C ASP A 55 -8.49 2.92 6.36
N LEU A 56 -7.86 3.31 5.24
CA LEU A 56 -6.90 2.51 4.49
C LEU A 56 -5.65 2.20 5.31
N GLU A 57 -5.02 3.22 5.89
CA GLU A 57 -3.81 3.02 6.69
C GLU A 57 -4.06 2.23 7.98
N ARG A 58 -5.28 2.25 8.49
CA ARG A 58 -5.72 1.40 9.61
C ARG A 58 -6.08 -0.02 9.17
N GLY A 59 -6.08 -0.30 7.87
CA GLY A 59 -6.40 -1.60 7.32
C GLY A 59 -7.87 -1.99 7.45
N LYS A 60 -8.79 -1.04 7.30
CA LYS A 60 -10.24 -1.32 7.35
C LYS A 60 -10.60 -2.40 6.31
N PRO A 61 -11.20 -3.55 6.72
CA PRO A 61 -11.48 -4.67 5.81
C PRO A 61 -12.50 -4.37 4.70
N THR A 62 -13.32 -3.34 4.88
CA THR A 62 -14.49 -3.05 4.02
C THR A 62 -14.27 -1.88 3.05
N LEU A 63 -13.02 -1.64 2.64
CA LEU A 63 -12.69 -0.64 1.62
C LEU A 63 -13.01 -1.15 0.22
N GLN A 64 -13.39 -0.22 -0.67
CA GLN A 64 -13.62 -0.55 -2.07
C GLN A 64 -12.27 -0.87 -2.73
N LEU A 65 -12.12 -2.11 -3.22
CA LEU A 65 -10.85 -2.61 -3.77
C LEU A 65 -10.27 -1.71 -4.86
N GLN A 66 -11.08 -1.23 -5.81
CA GLN A 66 -10.58 -0.37 -6.89
C GLN A 66 -9.87 0.88 -6.36
N LYS A 67 -10.46 1.57 -5.38
CA LYS A 67 -9.85 2.75 -4.76
C LYS A 67 -8.57 2.42 -4.00
N VAL A 68 -8.44 1.20 -3.50
CA VAL A 68 -7.18 0.74 -2.88
C VAL A 68 -6.11 0.60 -3.95
N LEU A 69 -6.44 -0.05 -5.08
CA LEU A 69 -5.53 -0.20 -6.21
C LEU A 69 -5.07 1.15 -6.77
N ASP A 70 -6.00 2.11 -6.93
CA ASP A 70 -5.69 3.45 -7.42
C ASP A 70 -4.70 4.19 -6.48
N VAL A 71 -4.86 4.04 -5.16
CA VAL A 71 -3.93 4.60 -4.16
C VAL A 71 -2.57 3.90 -4.19
N LEU A 72 -2.54 2.58 -4.39
CA LEU A 72 -1.28 1.83 -4.49
C LEU A 72 -0.49 2.28 -5.73
N ASP A 73 -1.14 2.39 -6.88
CA ASP A 73 -0.52 2.86 -8.12
C ASP A 73 0.04 4.29 -7.97
N LEU A 74 -0.73 5.19 -7.37
CA LEU A 74 -0.30 6.55 -7.06
C LEU A 74 0.96 6.60 -6.16
N LEU A 75 1.09 5.66 -5.23
CA LEU A 75 2.26 5.53 -4.36
C LEU A 75 3.44 4.81 -5.04
N GLY A 76 3.29 4.37 -6.30
CA GLY A 76 4.29 3.59 -7.03
C GLY A 76 4.36 2.13 -6.60
N LEU A 77 3.27 1.59 -6.05
CA LEU A 77 3.16 0.20 -5.61
C LEU A 77 2.33 -0.62 -6.61
N GLU A 78 2.79 -1.84 -6.87
CA GLU A 78 2.11 -2.77 -7.78
C GLU A 78 1.57 -3.98 -7.00
N VAL A 79 0.35 -4.42 -7.32
CA VAL A 79 -0.20 -5.69 -6.83
C VAL A 79 0.09 -6.78 -7.85
N ARG A 80 0.83 -7.81 -7.43
CA ARG A 80 1.12 -9.00 -8.26
C ARG A 80 0.44 -10.24 -7.70
N LEU A 81 -0.16 -11.03 -8.59
CA LEU A 81 -0.71 -12.33 -8.26
C LEU A 81 0.35 -13.41 -8.47
N SER A 82 0.48 -14.32 -7.50
CA SER A 82 1.37 -15.48 -7.61
C SER A 82 0.67 -16.72 -7.05
N ALA A 83 0.97 -17.88 -7.63
CA ALA A 83 0.49 -19.15 -7.11
C ALA A 83 1.11 -19.40 -5.71
N LYS A 84 0.27 -19.61 -4.70
CA LYS A 84 0.75 -20.13 -3.42
C LYS A 84 1.20 -21.57 -3.67
N ARG A 85 2.49 -21.89 -3.43
CA ARG A 85 2.95 -23.29 -3.50
C ARG A 85 2.01 -24.12 -2.62
N PRO A 86 1.33 -25.13 -3.17
CA PRO A 86 0.49 -25.99 -2.36
C PRO A 86 1.40 -26.65 -1.31
N ASN A 87 1.05 -26.49 -0.04
CA ASN A 87 1.66 -27.28 1.01
C ASN A 87 1.06 -28.68 0.87
N VAL A 88 1.63 -29.49 -0.01
CA VAL A 88 1.29 -30.91 -0.09
C VAL A 88 1.96 -31.56 1.13
N PRO A 89 1.19 -32.19 2.03
CA PRO A 89 1.76 -32.89 3.19
C PRO A 89 2.68 -34.04 2.76
#